data_AF-A0A7X7H972-F1
#
_entry.id   AF-A0A7X7H972-F1
#
_cell.length_a   1.000
_cell.length_b   1.000
_cell.length_c   1.000
_cell.angle_alpha   90.00
_cell.angle_beta   90.00
_cell.angle_gamma   90.00
#
_symmetry.space_group_name_H-M   'P 1'
#
loop_
_entity.id
_entity.type
_entity.pdbx_description
1 polymer ?
#
loop_
_entity_poly.entity_id
_entity_poly.type
_entity_poly.pdbx_seq_one_letter_code
_entity_poly.pdbx_strand_id
1 'polypeptide(L)' 'MSREELQEKLNFKNREYFRKAYLNVAIEDGLIERTIPDKPRSINQKYRLTEKGKKANEQLRK' A
#
# COMPACT_ATOMS: atom_id res chain seq x y z
N MET A 1 1.56 -0.55 -8.06
CA MET A 1 0.23 0.09 -8.22
C MET A 1 0.26 1.45 -7.57
N SER A 2 -0.47 2.42 -8.10
CA SER A 2 -0.72 3.72 -7.48
C SER A 2 -1.68 3.56 -6.30
N ARG A 3 -1.86 4.63 -5.52
CA ARG A 3 -2.84 4.66 -4.44
C ARG A 3 -4.27 4.56 -4.98
N GLU A 4 -4.59 5.21 -6.11
CA GLU A 4 -5.90 5.06 -6.78
C GLU A 4 -6.18 3.59 -7.09
N GLU A 5 -5.26 2.93 -7.80
CA GLU A 5 -5.45 1.54 -8.24
C GLU A 5 -5.66 0.59 -7.05
N LEU A 6 -4.93 0.81 -5.95
CA LEU A 6 -5.10 0.02 -4.72
C LEU A 6 -6.47 0.27 -4.07
N GLN A 7 -6.89 1.54 -4.01
CA GLN A 7 -8.17 1.94 -3.43
C GLN A 7 -9.34 1.33 -4.22
N GLU A 8 -9.28 1.40 -5.55
CA GLU A 8 -10.30 0.84 -6.45
C GLU A 8 -10.38 -0.67 -6.34
N LYS A 9 -9.25 -1.38 -6.34
CA LYS A 9 -9.22 -2.84 -6.19
C LYS A 9 -9.81 -3.34 -4.87
N LEU A 10 -9.68 -2.54 -3.83
CA LEU A 10 -10.23 -2.84 -2.49
C LEU A 10 -11.63 -2.23 -2.29
N ASN A 11 -12.19 -1.61 -3.34
CA ASN A 11 -13.52 -1.00 -3.36
C ASN A 11 -13.76 0.03 -2.24
N PHE A 12 -12.73 0.79 -1.87
CA PHE A 12 -12.86 1.85 -0.86
C PHE A 12 -13.36 3.16 -1.47
N LYS A 13 -14.48 3.67 -0.95
CA LYS A 13 -15.05 4.96 -1.39
C LYS A 13 -14.30 6.17 -0.83
N ASN A 14 -13.88 6.11 0.44
CA ASN A 14 -13.25 7.23 1.12
C ASN A 14 -11.72 7.17 1.00
N ARG A 15 -11.16 8.11 0.22
CA ARG A 15 -9.72 8.25 -0.02
C ARG A 15 -8.92 8.50 1.25
N GLU A 16 -9.40 9.38 2.12
CA GLU A 16 -8.65 9.78 3.32
C GLU A 16 -8.60 8.62 4.33
N TYR A 17 -9.75 7.97 4.53
CA TYR A 17 -9.84 6.80 5.38
C TYR A 17 -8.97 5.66 4.84
N PHE A 18 -9.04 5.36 3.53
CA PHE A 18 -8.17 4.36 2.90
C PHE A 18 -6.69 4.65 3.17
N ARG A 19 -6.27 5.91 2.99
CA ARG A 19 -4.89 6.31 3.21
C ARG A 19 -4.46 6.17 4.67
N LYS A 20 -5.26 6.68 5.61
CA LYS A 20 -4.90 6.71 7.04
C LYS A 20 -5.00 5.32 7.68
N ALA A 21 -6.11 4.61 7.46
CA ALA A 21 -6.43 3.38 8.17
C ALA A 21 -5.82 2.11 7.54
N TYR A 22 -5.48 2.13 6.24
CA TYR A 22 -4.95 0.95 5.55
C TYR A 22 -3.57 1.21 4.97
N LEU A 23 -3.43 2.22 4.11
CA LEU A 23 -2.18 2.42 3.36
C LEU A 23 -1.01 2.79 4.29
N ASN A 24 -1.21 3.78 5.18
CA ASN A 24 -0.17 4.21 6.10
C ASN A 24 0.15 3.10 7.11
N VAL A 25 -0.86 2.48 7.71
CA VAL A 25 -0.68 1.36 8.64
C VAL A 25 0.14 0.23 8.01
N ALA A 26 -0.18 -0.18 6.77
CA ALA A 26 0.57 -1.23 6.09
C ALA A 26 2.02 -0.83 5.73
N ILE A 27 2.31 0.46 5.57
CA ILE A 27 3.67 0.99 5.41
C ILE A 27 4.42 0.97 6.74
N GLU A 28 3.77 1.41 7.83
CA GLU A 28 4.32 1.42 9.18
C GLU A 28 4.61 0.00 9.68
N ASP A 29 3.73 -0.94 9.39
CA ASP A 29 3.92 -2.37 9.66
C ASP A 29 4.99 -3.02 8.76
N GLY A 30 5.51 -2.29 7.78
CA GLY A 30 6.53 -2.76 6.86
C GLY A 30 6.05 -3.86 5.91
N LEU A 31 4.74 -3.97 5.65
CA LEU A 31 4.17 -4.93 4.69
C LEU A 31 4.25 -4.42 3.26
N ILE A 32 4.12 -3.10 3.08
CA ILE A 32 4.29 -2.43 1.80
C ILE A 32 5.27 -1.26 1.93
N GLU A 33 5.84 -0.85 0.82
CA GLU A 33 6.76 0.27 0.76
C GLU A 33 6.48 1.18 -0.44
N ARG A 34 7.01 2.40 -0.35
CA ARG A 34 6.99 3.40 -1.41
C ARG A 34 8.12 3.13 -2.40
N THR A 35 7.84 3.20 -3.71
CA THR A 35 8.89 3.05 -4.73
C THR A 35 9.75 4.31 -4.90
N ILE A 36 9.28 5.48 -4.47
CA ILE A 36 10.00 6.76 -4.51
C ILE A 36 9.96 7.38 -3.10
N PRO A 37 10.75 6.86 -2.14
CA PRO A 37 10.70 7.31 -0.76
C PRO A 37 11.07 8.80 -0.60
N ASP A 38 12.02 9.30 -1.40
CA ASP A 38 12.53 10.68 -1.32
C ASP A 38 11.50 11.74 -1.77
N LYS A 39 10.50 11.33 -2.56
CA LYS A 39 9.45 12.22 -3.08
C LYS A 39 8.06 11.67 -2.77
N PRO A 40 7.63 11.72 -1.51
CA PRO A 40 6.39 11.06 -1.05
C PRO A 40 5.10 11.66 -1.63
N ARG A 41 5.17 12.87 -2.20
CA ARG A 41 4.06 13.54 -2.89
C ARG A 41 4.16 13.42 -4.43
N SER A 42 5.05 12.59 -4.95
CA SER A 42 5.20 12.38 -6.40
C SER A 42 3.91 11.85 -7.02
N ILE A 43 3.54 12.37 -8.19
CA ILE A 43 2.42 11.85 -8.99
C ILE A 43 2.71 10.42 -9.48
N ASN A 44 3.99 10.08 -9.66
CA ASN A 44 4.43 8.75 -10.09
C ASN A 44 4.64 7.78 -8.91
N GLN A 45 4.16 8.14 -7.71
CA GLN A 45 4.29 7.32 -6.53
C GLN A 45 3.56 5.99 -6.69
N LYS A 46 4.29 4.88 -6.56
CA LYS A 46 3.74 3.53 -6.54
C LYS A 46 4.07 2.84 -5.22
N TYR A 47 3.35 1.76 -4.97
CA TYR A 47 3.51 0.90 -3.80
C TYR A 47 3.76 -0.53 -4.25
N ARG A 48 4.58 -1.24 -3.49
CA ARG A 48 4.90 -2.66 -3.68
C ARG A 48 4.93 -3.38 -2.34
N LEU A 49 4.74 -4.70 -2.35
CA LEU A 49 4.95 -5.54 -1.17
C LEU A 49 6.44 -5.62 -0.85
N THR A 50 6.76 -5.53 0.44
CA THR A 50 8.08 -5.86 0.97
C THR A 50 8.24 -7.38 1.06
N GLU A 51 9.43 -7.85 1.43
CA GLU A 51 9.65 -9.27 1.73
C GLU A 51 8.74 -9.78 2.87
N LYS A 52 8.50 -8.95 3.90
CA LYS A 52 7.55 -9.26 4.97
C LYS A 52 6.12 -9.39 4.43
N GLY A 53 5.70 -8.45 3.59
CA GLY A 53 4.38 -8.47 2.97
C GLY A 53 4.16 -9.67 2.04
N LYS A 54 5.19 -10.06 1.27
CA LYS A 54 5.13 -11.26 0.42
C LYS A 54 4.92 -12.53 1.24
N LYS A 55 5.68 -12.72 2.33
CA LYS A 55 5.52 -13.85 3.24
C LYS A 55 4.12 -13.92 3.85
N ALA A 56 3.60 -12.78 4.33
CA ALA A 56 2.24 -12.71 4.87
C ALA A 56 1.17 -13.07 3.82
N ASN A 57 1.33 -12.58 2.60
CA ASN A 57 0.41 -12.90 1.49
C ASN A 57 0.48 -14.38 1.09
N GLU A 58 1.64 -15.01 1.17
CA GLU A 58 1.78 -16.47 0.94
C GLU A 58 1.07 -17.28 2.03
N GLN A 59 1.16 -16.86 3.29
CA GLN A 59 0.45 -17.50 4.40
C GLN A 59 -1.07 -17.42 4.26
N LEU A 60 -1.60 -16.30 3.76
CA LEU A 60 -3.04 -16.10 3.55
C LEU A 60 -3.62 -16.88 2.36
N ARG A 61 -2.76 -17.37 1.45
CA ARG A 61 -3.17 -18.10 0.25
C ARG A 61 -3.15 -19.63 0.42
N LYS A 62 -2.63 -20.11 1.54
CA LYS A 62 -2.73 -21.51 1.97
C LYS A 62 -4.06 -21.74 2.66
#